data_AF-A0A6J6WC54-F1
#
_entry.id   AF-A0A6J6WC54-F1
#
_cell.length_a   1.000
_cell.length_b   1.000
_cell.length_c   1.000
_cell.angle_alpha   90.00
_cell.angle_beta   90.00
_cell.angle_gamma   90.00
#
_symmetry.space_group_name_H-M   'P 1'
#
loop_
_entity.id
_entity.type
_entity.pdbx_description
1 polymer ?
#
loop_
_entity_poly.entity_id
_entity_poly.type
_entity_poly.pdbx_seq_one_letter_code
_entity_poly.pdbx_strand_id
1 'polypeptide(L)'
;MRPIAVITLSATLAMGLTSCAAGNDAPTAMTKQVTDGVEGAITTQGNDLSVSGLLLVAQPDGSAVLVATMINRNTQSDDLLAVGANDVVATLSATTIPMLENQPLRFSGDTSNAKAVFPNLNIAPGNRVKVKLFFSHAGEMTLDAIVREQTGVYAGVTA
;
A
#
# COMPACT_ATOMS: atom_id res chain seq x y z
N MET A 1 26.70 1.71 -59.98
CA MET A 1 26.99 1.13 -58.65
C MET A 1 26.89 2.12 -57.48
N ARG A 2 26.92 3.46 -57.70
CA ARG A 2 26.83 4.47 -56.62
C ARG A 2 25.44 4.76 -55.97
N PRO A 3 24.27 4.54 -56.60
CA PRO A 3 23.00 4.94 -55.96
C PRO A 3 22.41 3.91 -54.99
N ILE A 4 22.83 2.64 -55.06
CA ILE A 4 22.27 1.53 -54.25
C ILE A 4 22.87 1.54 -52.82
N ALA A 5 24.13 1.97 -52.68
CA ALA A 5 24.82 2.01 -51.39
C ALA A 5 24.30 3.13 -50.45
N VAL A 6 23.71 4.19 -50.99
CA VAL A 6 23.20 5.33 -50.19
C VAL A 6 21.82 5.03 -49.60
N ILE A 7 21.00 4.21 -50.28
CA ILE A 7 19.64 3.86 -49.83
C ILE A 7 19.66 2.80 -48.71
N THR A 8 20.65 1.92 -48.69
CA THR A 8 20.77 0.87 -47.67
C THR A 8 21.31 1.37 -46.32
N LEU A 9 22.09 2.45 -46.32
CA LEU A 9 22.64 3.06 -45.10
C LEU A 9 21.62 3.91 -44.33
N SER A 10 20.66 4.55 -45.03
CA SER A 10 19.62 5.37 -44.40
C SER A 10 18.48 4.54 -43.79
N ALA A 11 18.18 3.37 -44.35
CA ALA A 11 17.14 2.47 -43.81
C ALA A 11 17.55 1.78 -42.49
N THR A 12 18.84 1.54 -42.27
CA THR A 12 19.36 0.91 -41.04
C THR A 12 19.52 1.90 -39.89
N LEU A 13 19.80 3.17 -40.18
CA LEU A 13 19.90 4.22 -39.16
C LEU A 13 18.53 4.59 -38.57
N ALA A 14 17.44 4.52 -39.35
CA ALA A 14 16.09 4.83 -38.89
C ALA A 14 15.56 3.82 -37.84
N MET A 15 16.00 2.56 -37.88
CA MET A 15 15.62 1.53 -36.88
C MET A 15 16.42 1.63 -35.58
N GLY A 16 17.52 2.40 -35.55
CA GLY A 16 18.32 2.64 -34.35
C GLY A 16 17.79 3.77 -33.45
N LEU A 17 16.88 4.61 -33.95
CA LEU A 17 16.37 5.77 -33.20
C LEU A 17 15.15 5.47 -32.31
N THR A 18 14.56 4.27 -32.39
CA THR A 18 13.36 3.91 -31.59
C THR A 18 13.65 3.08 -30.34
N SER A 19 14.93 2.82 -30.01
CA SER A 19 15.29 1.96 -28.86
C SER A 19 15.25 2.67 -27.50
N CYS A 20 14.85 3.95 -27.42
CA CYS A 20 14.65 4.64 -26.14
C CYS A 20 13.16 4.64 -25.74
N ALA A 21 12.50 3.48 -25.84
CA ALA A 21 11.21 3.27 -25.22
C ALA A 21 11.47 2.55 -23.89
N ALA A 22 11.58 3.31 -22.80
CA ALA A 22 11.80 2.75 -21.48
C ALA A 22 10.65 1.83 -20.99
N GLY A 23 9.51 1.79 -21.70
CA GLY A 23 8.49 0.74 -21.60
C GLY A 23 8.18 0.30 -20.18
N ASN A 24 8.28 -1.01 -19.93
CA ASN A 24 8.05 -1.62 -18.62
C ASN A 24 9.22 -1.43 -17.64
N ASP A 25 10.41 -1.07 -18.13
CA ASP A 25 11.63 -0.86 -17.33
C ASP A 25 11.90 0.62 -17.03
N ALA A 26 10.89 1.48 -17.22
CA ALA A 26 11.02 2.90 -16.98
C ALA A 26 11.35 3.14 -15.50
N PRO A 27 12.43 3.87 -15.15
CA PRO A 27 12.79 4.12 -13.76
C PRO A 27 11.65 4.75 -12.93
N THR A 28 10.77 5.51 -13.58
CA THR A 28 9.57 6.10 -12.97
C THR A 28 8.50 5.06 -12.61
N ALA A 29 8.39 3.95 -13.36
CA ALA A 29 7.45 2.85 -13.07
C ALA A 29 7.98 1.90 -11.97
N MET A 30 9.28 1.94 -11.72
CA MET A 30 9.97 1.14 -10.70
C MET A 30 9.93 1.79 -9.30
N THR A 31 9.67 3.09 -9.20
CA THR A 31 9.46 3.76 -7.91
C THR A 31 8.13 3.33 -7.31
N LYS A 32 8.16 2.55 -6.23
CA LYS A 32 6.96 2.01 -5.58
C LYS A 32 6.53 2.74 -4.32
N GLN A 33 7.37 3.60 -3.75
CA GLN A 33 7.08 4.20 -2.45
C GLN A 33 7.70 5.59 -2.34
N VAL A 34 6.86 6.62 -2.39
CA VAL A 34 7.25 8.03 -2.17
C VAL A 34 6.68 8.60 -0.87
N THR A 35 5.80 7.84 -0.22
CA THR A 35 5.17 8.18 1.05
C THR A 35 5.75 7.31 2.16
N ASP A 36 5.66 7.79 3.41
CA ASP A 36 6.16 7.07 4.58
C ASP A 36 5.42 5.73 4.81
N GLY A 37 4.20 5.61 4.29
CA GLY A 37 3.38 4.40 4.41
C GLY A 37 3.85 3.28 3.50
N VAL A 38 3.85 2.06 4.01
CA VAL A 38 4.23 0.85 3.27
C VAL A 38 3.07 0.35 2.41
N GLU A 39 3.42 -0.23 1.26
CA GLU A 39 2.47 -0.83 0.33
C GLU A 39 2.65 -2.34 0.27
N GLY A 40 1.57 -3.07 -0.04
CA GLY A 40 1.57 -4.52 -0.16
C GLY A 40 0.42 -5.00 -1.04
N ALA A 41 0.58 -6.19 -1.63
CA ALA A 41 -0.50 -6.83 -2.36
C ALA A 41 -0.46 -8.34 -2.19
N ILE A 42 -1.63 -8.97 -2.13
CA ILE A 42 -1.81 -10.41 -2.27
C ILE A 42 -2.39 -10.62 -3.67
N THR A 43 -1.53 -11.07 -4.59
CA THR A 43 -1.88 -11.39 -5.99
C THR A 43 -1.87 -12.91 -6.26
N THR A 44 -1.76 -13.72 -5.22
CA THR A 44 -1.61 -15.16 -5.31
C THR A 44 -2.96 -15.87 -5.17
N GLN A 45 -3.07 -17.07 -5.75
CA GLN A 45 -4.26 -17.94 -5.61
C GLN A 45 -5.57 -17.29 -6.09
N GLY A 46 -5.48 -16.41 -7.10
CA GLY A 46 -6.66 -15.73 -7.67
C GLY A 46 -7.16 -14.54 -6.86
N ASN A 47 -6.44 -14.12 -5.82
CA ASN A 47 -6.71 -12.88 -5.11
C ASN A 47 -6.03 -11.69 -5.82
N ASP A 48 -6.65 -10.52 -5.79
CA ASP A 48 -6.08 -9.20 -6.07
C ASP A 48 -6.52 -8.23 -4.98
N LEU A 49 -5.82 -8.28 -3.85
CA LEU A 49 -6.00 -7.37 -2.72
C LEU A 49 -4.75 -6.50 -2.58
N SER A 50 -4.93 -5.19 -2.50
CA SER A 50 -3.83 -4.24 -2.30
C SER A 50 -4.05 -3.35 -1.09
N VAL A 51 -2.96 -3.05 -0.41
CA VAL A 51 -2.88 -2.12 0.72
C VAL A 51 -1.87 -1.04 0.35
N SER A 52 -2.24 0.22 0.55
CA SER A 52 -1.39 1.37 0.27
C SER A 52 -1.35 2.35 1.43
N GLY A 53 -0.20 3.00 1.58
CA GLY A 53 0.01 4.04 2.58
C GLY A 53 -0.10 3.56 4.02
N LEU A 54 0.18 2.28 4.30
CA LEU A 54 0.04 1.71 5.65
C LEU A 54 1.11 2.27 6.59
N LEU A 55 0.68 2.93 7.66
CA LEU A 55 1.52 3.41 8.75
C LEU A 55 0.71 3.48 10.05
N LEU A 56 1.41 3.67 11.16
CA LEU A 56 0.79 3.87 12.46
C LEU A 56 1.09 5.28 12.97
N VAL A 57 0.12 5.94 13.57
CA VAL A 57 0.32 7.24 14.23
C VAL A 57 0.24 7.03 15.74
N ALA A 58 1.37 7.18 16.42
CA ALA A 58 1.44 7.09 17.87
C ALA A 58 0.71 8.27 18.52
N GLN A 59 -0.06 7.98 19.56
CA GLN A 59 -0.80 8.95 20.35
C GLN A 59 -0.08 9.23 21.68
N PRO A 60 -0.36 10.38 22.33
CA PRO A 60 0.28 10.74 23.60
C PRO A 60 0.00 9.76 24.75
N ASP A 61 -1.07 8.98 24.67
CA ASP A 61 -1.48 8.00 25.68
C ASP A 61 -0.80 6.62 25.52
N GLY A 62 0.07 6.45 24.52
CA GLY A 62 0.73 5.18 24.19
C GLY A 62 -0.06 4.29 23.24
N SER A 63 -1.27 4.70 22.84
CA SER A 63 -2.02 4.05 21.77
C SER A 63 -1.46 4.40 20.39
N ALA A 64 -1.92 3.70 19.35
CA ALA A 64 -1.60 4.04 17.98
C ALA A 64 -2.81 3.85 17.06
N VAL A 65 -2.91 4.67 16.02
CA VAL A 65 -4.01 4.61 15.04
C VAL A 65 -3.46 4.17 13.70
N LEU A 66 -4.13 3.23 13.05
CA LEU A 66 -3.79 2.79 11.69
C LEU A 66 -4.20 3.84 10.66
N VAL A 67 -3.29 4.19 9.77
CA VAL A 67 -3.59 4.93 8.54
C VAL A 67 -3.26 4.00 7.38
N ALA A 68 -4.24 3.69 6.53
CA ALA A 68 -4.07 2.81 5.38
C ALA A 68 -5.27 2.94 4.43
N THR A 69 -5.07 2.61 3.15
CA THR A 69 -6.16 2.32 2.22
C THR A 69 -6.02 0.89 1.72
N MET A 70 -7.12 0.13 1.72
CA MET A 70 -7.15 -1.23 1.22
C MET A 70 -8.21 -1.34 0.12
N ILE A 71 -7.91 -2.10 -0.94
CA ILE A 71 -8.81 -2.32 -2.07
C ILE A 71 -8.80 -3.80 -2.41
N ASN A 72 -9.99 -4.38 -2.49
CA ASN A 72 -10.20 -5.70 -3.08
C ASN A 72 -10.64 -5.52 -4.54
N ARG A 73 -9.86 -5.99 -5.51
CA ARG A 73 -10.20 -5.96 -6.94
C ARG A 73 -10.80 -7.27 -7.45
N ASN A 74 -10.98 -8.25 -6.57
CA ASN A 74 -11.67 -9.48 -6.92
C ASN A 74 -13.17 -9.24 -7.03
N THR A 75 -13.83 -10.04 -7.87
CA THR A 75 -15.29 -10.10 -7.95
C THR A 75 -15.91 -10.72 -6.70
N GLN A 76 -15.16 -11.57 -5.99
CA GLN A 76 -15.55 -12.11 -4.69
C GLN A 76 -15.18 -11.11 -3.58
N SER A 77 -16.15 -10.78 -2.73
CA SER A 77 -15.90 -10.00 -1.51
C SER A 77 -15.01 -10.76 -0.54
N ASP A 78 -14.18 -10.03 0.18
CA ASP A 78 -13.44 -10.54 1.33
C ASP A 78 -13.84 -9.76 2.60
N ASP A 79 -13.37 -10.20 3.77
CA ASP A 79 -13.58 -9.50 5.04
C ASP A 79 -12.24 -9.30 5.75
N LEU A 80 -11.99 -8.10 6.25
CA LEU A 80 -10.92 -7.85 7.21
C LEU A 80 -11.40 -8.28 8.60
N LEU A 81 -10.77 -9.31 9.13
CA LEU A 81 -11.15 -9.95 10.40
C LEU A 81 -10.41 -9.33 11.59
N ALA A 82 -9.13 -9.02 11.42
CA ALA A 82 -8.30 -8.47 12.48
C ALA A 82 -7.08 -7.72 11.92
N VAL A 83 -6.59 -6.80 12.73
CA VAL A 83 -5.31 -6.12 12.51
C VAL A 83 -4.50 -6.25 13.80
N GLY A 84 -3.25 -6.72 13.70
CA GLY A 84 -2.36 -6.90 14.83
C GLY A 84 -1.00 -6.24 14.61
N ALA A 85 -0.35 -5.79 15.67
CA ALA A 85 1.01 -5.27 15.64
C ALA A 85 1.67 -5.49 17.01
N ASN A 86 2.89 -6.03 17.04
CA ASN A 86 3.65 -6.27 18.28
C ASN A 86 2.82 -6.98 19.39
N ASP A 87 2.14 -8.08 19.02
CA ASP A 87 1.23 -8.85 19.88
C ASP A 87 0.00 -8.10 20.44
N VAL A 88 -0.22 -6.86 19.99
CA VAL A 88 -1.43 -6.07 20.28
C VAL A 88 -2.39 -6.16 19.11
N VAL A 89 -3.64 -6.56 19.40
CA VAL A 89 -4.73 -6.53 18.42
C VAL A 89 -5.40 -5.16 18.45
N ALA A 90 -5.65 -4.59 17.28
CA ALA A 90 -6.37 -3.33 17.15
C ALA A 90 -7.88 -3.51 17.41
N THR A 91 -8.47 -2.53 18.08
CA THR A 91 -9.92 -2.36 18.12
C THR A 91 -10.39 -1.78 16.80
N LEU A 92 -11.18 -2.55 16.06
CA LEU A 92 -11.78 -2.15 14.79
C LEU A 92 -13.13 -1.44 15.03
N SER A 93 -13.55 -0.60 14.08
CA SER A 93 -14.86 0.08 14.11
C SER A 93 -16.05 -0.89 14.00
N ALA A 94 -15.83 -2.11 13.54
CA ALA A 94 -16.80 -3.21 13.49
C ALA A 94 -16.08 -4.54 13.74
N THR A 95 -16.80 -5.57 14.18
CA THR A 95 -16.22 -6.90 14.45
C THR A 95 -15.53 -7.51 13.23
N THR A 96 -16.10 -7.30 12.05
CA THR A 96 -15.49 -7.59 10.75
C THR A 96 -15.80 -6.42 9.82
N ILE A 97 -14.90 -6.14 8.87
CA ILE A 97 -15.10 -5.06 7.91
C ILE A 97 -15.11 -5.64 6.49
N PRO A 98 -16.25 -5.57 5.77
CA PRO A 98 -16.34 -6.13 4.43
C PRO A 98 -15.51 -5.33 3.43
N MET A 99 -14.80 -6.06 2.58
CA MET A 99 -14.02 -5.55 1.45
C MET A 99 -14.69 -5.95 0.14
N LEU A 100 -15.65 -5.12 -0.26
CA LEU A 100 -16.40 -5.28 -1.50
C LEU A 100 -15.51 -5.00 -2.73
N GLU A 101 -15.89 -5.55 -3.88
CA GLU A 101 -15.20 -5.34 -5.15
C GLU A 101 -15.04 -3.85 -5.46
N ASN A 102 -13.79 -3.44 -5.69
CA ASN A 102 -13.35 -2.11 -6.08
C ASN A 102 -13.82 -0.98 -5.13
N GLN A 103 -14.20 -1.31 -3.89
CA GLN A 103 -14.56 -0.34 -2.87
C GLN A 103 -13.37 -0.09 -1.93
N PRO A 104 -12.86 1.15 -1.86
CA PRO A 104 -11.76 1.47 -0.96
C PRO A 104 -12.19 1.43 0.50
N LEU A 105 -11.47 0.65 1.29
CA LEU A 105 -11.51 0.67 2.74
C LEU A 105 -10.42 1.62 3.25
N ARG A 106 -10.82 2.71 3.88
CA ARG A 106 -9.95 3.83 4.25
C ARG A 106 -9.92 4.00 5.76
N PHE A 107 -8.73 3.86 6.33
CA PHE A 107 -8.45 4.07 7.75
C PHE A 107 -7.88 5.46 7.97
N SER A 108 -8.56 6.23 8.84
CA SER A 108 -8.25 7.61 9.20
C SER A 108 -8.31 8.64 8.07
N GLY A 109 -8.34 9.92 8.46
CA GLY A 109 -8.54 11.05 7.55
C GLY A 109 -10.02 11.36 7.26
N ASP A 110 -10.27 12.47 6.57
CA ASP A 110 -11.61 13.08 6.42
C ASP A 110 -12.63 12.18 5.70
N THR A 111 -12.15 11.28 4.83
CA THR A 111 -13.00 10.36 4.05
C THR A 111 -12.88 8.92 4.51
N SER A 112 -12.39 8.70 5.74
CA SER A 112 -12.32 7.37 6.33
C SER A 112 -13.71 6.75 6.49
N ASN A 113 -13.79 5.45 6.23
CA ASN A 113 -14.98 4.64 6.43
C ASN A 113 -14.73 3.49 7.42
N ALA A 114 -13.51 3.37 7.95
CA ALA A 114 -13.15 2.44 9.01
C ALA A 114 -12.13 3.05 9.97
N LYS A 115 -12.05 2.46 11.16
CA LYS A 115 -11.10 2.84 12.20
C LYS A 115 -10.45 1.59 12.79
N ALA A 116 -9.15 1.68 13.08
CA ALA A 116 -8.39 0.66 13.79
C ALA A 116 -7.45 1.34 14.78
N VAL A 117 -7.61 1.03 16.06
CA VAL A 117 -6.87 1.65 17.16
C VAL A 117 -6.21 0.58 18.01
N PHE A 118 -4.90 0.68 18.18
CA PHE A 118 -4.10 -0.18 19.04
C PHE A 118 -4.00 0.48 20.42
N PRO A 119 -4.70 0.00 21.46
CA PRO A 119 -4.83 0.73 22.72
C PRO A 119 -3.52 0.87 23.52
N ASN A 120 -2.59 -0.07 23.39
CA ASN A 120 -1.37 -0.11 24.20
C ASN A 120 -0.13 -0.51 23.36
N LEU A 121 0.01 0.06 22.17
CA LEU A 121 1.10 -0.30 21.28
C LEU A 121 2.47 0.11 21.84
N ASN A 122 2.55 1.29 22.47
CA ASN A 122 3.73 1.79 23.18
C ASN A 122 5.05 1.77 22.37
N ILE A 123 4.96 1.95 21.05
CA ILE A 123 6.13 2.06 20.17
C ILE A 123 6.42 3.53 19.91
N ALA A 124 7.66 3.95 20.18
CA ALA A 124 8.07 5.32 19.95
C ALA A 124 8.09 5.67 18.44
N PRO A 125 7.67 6.90 18.04
CA PRO A 125 7.78 7.37 16.67
C PRO A 125 9.19 7.21 16.08
N GLY A 126 9.26 6.97 14.77
CA GLY A 126 10.49 6.71 14.02
C GLY A 126 10.88 5.24 13.96
N ASN A 127 10.31 4.38 14.82
CA ASN A 127 10.52 2.94 14.76
C ASN A 127 9.61 2.27 13.73
N ARG A 128 9.97 1.06 13.32
CA ARG A 128 9.17 0.21 12.44
C ARG A 128 8.62 -0.99 13.20
N VAL A 129 7.42 -1.42 12.83
CA VAL A 129 6.73 -2.55 13.44
C VAL A 129 6.02 -3.39 12.38
N LYS A 130 6.05 -4.71 12.56
CA LYS A 130 5.29 -5.63 11.71
C LYS A 130 3.81 -5.54 12.04
N VAL A 131 3.03 -5.05 11.08
CA VAL A 131 1.58 -5.03 11.10
C VAL A 131 1.07 -6.23 10.32
N LYS A 132 0.20 -7.02 10.96
CA LYS A 132 -0.45 -8.21 10.40
C LYS A 132 -1.91 -7.88 10.11
N LEU A 133 -2.33 -8.14 8.89
CA LEU A 133 -3.70 -8.02 8.42
C LEU A 133 -4.24 -9.42 8.17
N PHE A 134 -5.40 -9.73 8.76
CA PHE A 134 -6.03 -11.03 8.63
C PHE A 134 -7.32 -10.90 7.83
N PHE A 135 -7.36 -11.57 6.69
CA PHE A 135 -8.49 -11.62 5.77
C PHE A 135 -9.17 -12.98 5.82
N SER A 136 -10.46 -13.03 5.53
CA SER A 136 -11.24 -14.28 5.53
C SER A 136 -10.82 -15.24 4.42
N HIS A 137 -10.54 -14.72 3.22
CA HIS A 137 -10.17 -15.53 2.05
C HIS A 137 -8.73 -15.30 1.58
N ALA A 138 -8.25 -14.06 1.55
CA ALA A 138 -6.90 -13.74 1.08
C ALA A 138 -5.79 -14.19 2.06
N GLY A 139 -6.14 -14.56 3.30
CA GLY A 139 -5.20 -15.04 4.32
C GLY A 139 -4.54 -13.92 5.12
N GLU A 140 -3.24 -14.05 5.42
CA GLU A 140 -2.48 -13.07 6.21
C GLU A 140 -1.56 -12.23 5.32
N MET A 141 -1.56 -10.91 5.52
CA MET A 141 -0.55 -10.00 4.99
C MET A 141 0.25 -9.41 6.15
N THR A 142 1.58 -9.56 6.12
CA THR A 142 2.46 -8.85 7.06
C THR A 142 3.20 -7.73 6.34
N LEU A 143 3.10 -6.50 6.85
CA LEU A 143 3.80 -5.34 6.35
C LEU A 143 4.63 -4.70 7.46
N ASP A 144 5.86 -4.30 7.15
CA ASP A 144 6.72 -3.57 8.08
C ASP A 144 6.41 -2.07 7.97
N ALA A 145 5.76 -1.50 8.98
CA ALA A 145 5.19 -0.16 8.95
C ALA A 145 5.95 0.80 9.86
N ILE A 146 6.14 2.04 9.43
CA ILE A 146 6.70 3.09 10.29
C ILE A 146 5.65 3.61 11.27
N VAL A 147 6.10 3.90 12.49
CA VAL A 147 5.33 4.63 13.49
C VAL A 147 5.67 6.11 13.37
N ARG A 148 4.65 6.94 13.11
CA ARG A 148 4.75 8.40 12.97
C ARG A 148 4.26 9.10 14.22
N GLU A 149 4.79 10.28 14.44
CA GLU A 149 4.29 11.20 15.45
C GLU A 149 2.98 11.84 14.98
N GLN A 150 2.08 12.16 15.90
CA GLN A 150 0.84 12.90 15.66
C GLN A 150 1.10 14.39 15.39
N THR A 151 1.91 14.69 14.38
CA THR A 151 2.31 16.05 13.99
C THR A 151 2.20 16.26 12.48
N GLY A 152 2.25 17.52 12.04
CA GLY A 152 2.18 17.87 10.62
C GLY A 152 0.91 17.33 9.96
N VAL A 153 1.08 16.54 8.89
CA VAL A 153 -0.04 15.91 8.14
C VAL A 153 -0.84 14.89 8.95
N TYR A 154 -0.28 14.41 10.08
CA TYR A 154 -0.93 13.42 10.96
C TYR A 154 -1.54 14.04 12.22
N ALA A 155 -1.49 15.37 12.38
CA ALA A 155 -1.99 16.04 13.59
C ALA A 155 -3.49 15.80 13.86
N GLY A 156 -4.28 15.55 12.80
CA GLY A 156 -5.71 15.26 12.92
C GLY A 156 -6.06 13.79 13.19
N VAL A 157 -5.07 12.89 13.25
CA VAL A 157 -5.32 11.45 13.43
C VAL A 157 -5.49 11.15 14.91
N THR A 158 -6.68 10.73 15.33
CA THR A 158 -7.04 10.49 16.74
C THR A 158 -7.60 9.08 16.99
N ALA A 159 -7.33 8.56 18.20
CA ALA A 159 -7.86 7.29 18.70
C ALA A 159 -9.37 7.29 18.91
#